data_AF-A0A429X8L7-F1
#
_entry.id   AF-A0A429X8L7-F1
#
_cell.length_a   1.000
_cell.length_b   1.000
_cell.length_c   1.000
_cell.angle_alpha   90.00
_cell.angle_beta   90.00
_cell.angle_gamma   90.00
#
_symmetry.space_group_name_H-M   'P 1'
#
loop_
_entity.id
_entity.type
_entity.pdbx_description
1 polymer ?
#
loop_
_entity_poly.entity_id
_entity_poly.type
_entity_poly.pdbx_seq_one_letter_code
_entity_poly.pdbx_strand_id
1 'polypeptide(L)'
;MYFEQYEYYWEIFNPYNLEAPVCTSLTDDVLDMYKDVKKGIFLFERKKQKEAFWNWKFHFKTHWGGHAVDAIRALHSANLTPYLK
;
A
#
# COMPACT_ATOMS: atom_id res chain seq x y z
N MET A 1 3.30 12.37 6.58
CA MET A 1 2.44 12.55 5.39
C MET A 1 1.02 12.54 5.91
N TYR A 2 0.13 13.39 5.40
CA TYR A 2 -1.25 13.49 5.85
C TYR A 2 -2.11 13.78 4.63
N PHE A 3 -3.15 12.98 4.38
CA PHE A 3 -3.98 13.08 3.16
C PHE A 3 -5.28 13.87 3.38
N GLU A 4 -5.40 14.58 4.51
CA GLU A 4 -6.54 15.44 4.86
C GLU A 4 -7.88 14.70 4.76
N GLN A 5 -8.84 15.24 4.00
CA GLN A 5 -10.15 14.64 3.78
C GLN A 5 -10.13 13.30 3.02
N TYR A 6 -8.98 12.94 2.43
CA TYR A 6 -8.78 11.66 1.73
C TYR A 6 -7.99 10.66 2.55
N GLU A 7 -7.71 10.94 3.83
CA GLU A 7 -6.96 10.05 4.71
C GLU A 7 -7.58 8.65 4.82
N TYR A 8 -8.89 8.58 4.94
CA TYR A 8 -9.59 7.31 5.12
C TYR A 8 -10.37 6.92 3.87
N TYR A 9 -10.34 5.63 3.54
CA TYR A 9 -11.13 5.05 2.46
C TYR A 9 -11.65 3.66 2.82
N TRP A 10 -12.62 3.17 2.04
CA TRP A 10 -13.22 1.86 2.22
C TRP A 10 -12.64 0.86 1.22
N GLU A 11 -12.25 -0.30 1.72
CA GLU A 11 -11.57 -1.34 0.96
C GLU A 11 -12.29 -2.68 1.08
N ILE A 12 -12.31 -3.41 -0.04
CA ILE A 12 -12.66 -4.83 -0.11
C ILE A 12 -11.38 -5.52 -0.58
N PHE A 13 -10.75 -6.31 0.28
CA PHE A 13 -9.43 -6.88 0.03
C PHE A 13 -9.49 -8.01 -1.00
N ASN A 14 -10.50 -8.87 -0.89
CA ASN A 14 -10.74 -9.92 -1.87
C ASN A 14 -11.99 -9.60 -2.69
N PRO A 15 -11.85 -9.10 -3.93
CA PRO A 15 -12.99 -8.72 -4.76
C PRO A 15 -13.85 -9.91 -5.21
N TYR A 16 -13.40 -11.15 -4.99
CA TYR A 16 -14.15 -12.37 -5.28
C TYR A 16 -14.82 -12.97 -4.03
N ASN A 17 -14.62 -12.38 -2.86
CA ASN A 17 -15.28 -12.76 -1.63
C ASN A 17 -16.27 -11.66 -1.25
N LEU A 18 -17.52 -12.03 -1.00
CA LEU A 18 -18.52 -11.05 -0.55
C LEU A 18 -18.28 -10.75 0.93
N GLU A 19 -17.48 -9.72 1.19
CA GLU A 19 -17.12 -9.26 2.52
C GLU A 19 -17.54 -7.81 2.78
N ALA A 20 -17.70 -7.46 4.06
CA ALA A 20 -17.97 -6.09 4.44
C ALA A 20 -16.74 -5.21 4.18
N PRO A 21 -16.90 -4.01 3.61
CA PRO A 21 -15.77 -3.10 3.44
C PRO A 21 -15.11 -2.74 4.77
N VAL A 22 -13.80 -2.61 4.75
CA VAL A 22 -12.97 -2.20 5.90
C VAL A 22 -12.52 -0.76 5.69
N CYS A 23 -12.61 0.05 6.75
CA CYS A 23 -12.06 1.40 6.74
C CYS A 23 -10.54 1.31 6.97
N THR A 24 -9.76 1.93 6.09
CA THR A 24 -8.31 1.93 6.14
C THR A 24 -7.75 3.36 5.94
N SER A 25 -6.46 3.55 6.20
CA SER A 25 -5.73 4.83 6.18
C SER A 25 -4.67 4.84 5.07
N LEU A 26 -4.73 5.84 4.19
CA LEU A 26 -3.70 6.07 3.18
C LEU A 26 -2.32 6.34 3.79
N THR A 27 -2.25 7.05 4.92
CA THR A 27 -0.98 7.28 5.61
C THR A 27 -0.38 5.97 6.10
N ASP A 28 -1.19 5.08 6.68
CA ASP A 28 -0.73 3.77 7.14
C ASP A 28 -0.25 2.91 5.98
N ASP A 29 -1.01 2.82 4.88
CA ASP A 29 -0.61 2.07 3.68
C ASP A 29 0.75 2.53 3.14
N VAL A 30 0.96 3.85 3.04
CA VAL A 30 2.22 4.42 2.55
C VAL A 30 3.37 4.16 3.52
N LEU A 31 3.14 4.28 4.82
CA LEU A 31 4.16 4.00 5.83
C LEU A 31 4.55 2.52 5.83
N ASP A 32 3.58 1.62 5.64
CA ASP A 32 3.81 0.18 5.62
C ASP A 32 4.54 -0.26 4.34
N MET A 33 4.17 0.30 3.18
CA MET A 33 4.96 0.14 1.96
C MET A 33 6.40 0.63 2.15
N TYR A 34 6.59 1.81 2.74
CA TYR A 34 7.91 2.37 2.99
C TYR A 34 8.75 1.44 3.88
N LYS A 35 8.20 0.95 4.99
CA LYS A 35 8.90 0.05 5.92
C LYS A 35 9.40 -1.21 5.20
N ASP A 36 8.54 -1.86 4.42
CA ASP A 36 8.87 -3.11 3.72
C ASP A 36 9.95 -2.91 2.64
N VAL A 37 9.78 -1.88 1.80
CA VAL A 37 10.72 -1.57 0.73
C VAL A 37 12.06 -1.12 1.32
N LYS A 38 12.05 -0.25 2.34
CA LYS A 38 13.26 0.26 3.00
C LYS A 38 14.06 -0.86 3.67
N LYS A 39 13.39 -1.85 4.27
CA LYS A 39 14.07 -3.02 4.84
C LYS A 39 14.86 -3.79 3.77
N GLY A 40 14.31 -3.98 2.58
CA GLY A 40 15.03 -4.64 1.48
C GLY A 40 16.20 -3.79 0.96
N ILE A 41 16.03 -2.47 0.87
CA ILE A 41 17.12 -1.54 0.52
C ILE A 41 18.27 -1.66 1.55
N PHE A 42 17.97 -1.65 2.84
CA PHE A 42 18.97 -1.78 3.90
C PHE A 42 19.75 -3.10 3.81
N LEU A 43 19.08 -4.22 3.48
CA LEU A 43 19.76 -5.49 3.23
C LEU A 43 20.67 -5.42 2.00
N PHE A 44 20.18 -4.80 0.92
CA PHE A 44 20.94 -4.65 -0.32
C PHE A 44 22.22 -3.82 -0.11
N GLU A 45 22.11 -2.68 0.57
CA GLU A 45 23.24 -1.79 0.92
C GLU A 45 24.30 -2.52 1.76
N ARG A 46 23.89 -3.51 2.57
CA ARG A 46 24.79 -4.36 3.37
C ARG A 46 25.35 -5.56 2.61
N LYS A 47 25.28 -5.56 1.27
CA LYS A 47 25.73 -6.66 0.40
C LYS A 47 25.05 -8.01 0.68
N LYS A 48 23.78 -7.97 1.13
CA LYS A 48 22.92 -9.14 1.35
C LYS A 48 21.85 -9.22 0.26
N GLN A 49 22.26 -9.36 -1.00
CA GLN A 49 21.35 -9.21 -2.14
C GLN A 49 20.30 -10.32 -2.22
N LYS A 50 20.63 -11.56 -1.83
CA LYS A 50 19.67 -12.67 -1.86
C LYS A 50 18.54 -12.44 -0.87
N GLU A 51 18.87 -11.98 0.34
CA GLU A 51 17.92 -11.65 1.39
C GLU A 51 17.10 -10.41 1.04
N ALA A 52 17.73 -9.39 0.43
CA ALA A 52 17.01 -8.22 -0.07
C ALA A 52 15.96 -8.61 -1.12
N PHE A 53 16.35 -9.43 -2.10
CA PHE A 53 15.45 -9.90 -3.16
C PHE A 53 14.31 -10.76 -2.59
N TRP A 54 14.64 -11.68 -1.67
CA TRP A 54 13.64 -12.47 -0.97
C TRP A 54 12.66 -11.58 -0.19
N ASN A 55 13.18 -10.60 0.56
CA ASN A 55 12.38 -9.68 1.36
C ASN A 55 11.40 -8.88 0.49
N TRP A 56 11.89 -8.26 -0.59
CA TRP A 56 11.02 -7.53 -1.52
C TRP A 56 9.96 -8.42 -2.15
N LYS A 57 10.34 -9.61 -2.65
CA LYS A 57 9.40 -10.53 -3.32
C LYS A 57 8.35 -11.08 -2.37
N PHE A 58 8.75 -11.45 -1.15
CA PHE A 58 7.84 -11.98 -0.14
C PHE A 58 6.83 -10.90 0.26
N HIS A 59 7.31 -9.75 0.74
CA HIS A 59 6.42 -8.69 1.20
C HIS A 59 5.61 -8.04 0.07
N PHE A 60 6.08 -8.08 -1.18
CA PHE A 60 5.25 -7.64 -2.31
C PHE A 60 3.99 -8.49 -2.42
N LYS A 61 4.13 -9.82 -2.29
CA LYS A 61 3.02 -10.75 -2.42
C LYS A 61 2.09 -10.74 -1.21
N THR A 62 2.61 -10.46 -0.02
CA THR A 62 1.87 -10.64 1.23
C THR A 62 1.51 -9.34 1.93
N HIS A 63 2.04 -8.19 1.50
CA HIS A 63 1.89 -6.92 2.21
C HIS A 63 1.97 -5.70 1.28
N TRP A 64 3.15 -5.08 1.09
CA TRP A 64 3.27 -3.79 0.38
C TRP A 64 2.71 -3.76 -1.05
N GLY A 65 2.59 -4.90 -1.73
CA GLY A 65 1.97 -4.95 -3.06
C GLY A 65 0.45 -4.73 -3.04
N GLY A 66 -0.24 -5.20 -2.00
CA GLY A 66 -1.67 -4.92 -1.79
C GLY A 66 -1.89 -3.44 -1.50
N HIS A 67 -1.24 -2.95 -0.44
CA HIS A 67 -1.23 -1.53 -0.06
C HIS A 67 -0.95 -0.58 -1.24
N ALA A 68 -0.04 -0.96 -2.16
CA ALA A 68 0.23 -0.16 -3.36
C ALA A 68 -0.99 -0.08 -4.31
N VAL A 69 -1.66 -1.20 -4.56
CA VAL A 69 -2.84 -1.25 -5.44
C VAL A 69 -3.98 -0.44 -4.84
N ASP A 70 -4.22 -0.60 -3.54
CA ASP A 70 -5.35 0.05 -2.86
C ASP A 70 -5.13 1.54 -2.66
N ALA A 71 -3.92 1.95 -2.29
CA ALA A 71 -3.56 3.37 -2.24
C ALA A 71 -3.68 4.04 -3.63
N ILE A 72 -3.23 3.38 -4.71
CA ILE A 72 -3.38 3.93 -6.07
C ILE A 72 -4.86 4.11 -6.43
N ARG A 73 -5.70 3.12 -6.13
CA ARG A 73 -7.15 3.18 -6.38
C ARG A 73 -7.82 4.31 -5.59
N ALA A 74 -7.49 4.44 -4.31
CA ALA A 74 -8.01 5.51 -3.45
C ALA A 74 -7.60 6.90 -3.94
N LEU A 75 -6.31 7.10 -4.24
CA LEU A 75 -5.79 8.37 -4.78
C LEU A 75 -6.37 8.70 -6.16
N HIS A 76 -6.53 7.71 -7.03
CA HIS A 76 -7.19 7.91 -8.32
C HIS A 76 -8.63 8.42 -8.13
N SER A 77 -9.37 7.84 -7.19
CA SER A 77 -10.75 8.25 -6.89
C SER A 77 -10.82 9.65 -6.28
N ALA A 78 -9.89 9.98 -5.38
CA ALA A 78 -9.73 11.32 -4.81
C ALA A 78 -9.50 12.38 -5.90
N ASN A 79 -8.63 12.08 -6.88
CA ASN A 79 -8.34 12.97 -8.01
C ASN A 79 -9.52 13.16 -8.97
N LEU A 80 -10.44 12.20 -9.07
CA LEU A 80 -11.66 12.32 -9.87
C LEU A 80 -12.77 13.12 -9.16
N THR A 81 -12.71 13.24 -7.83
CA THR A 81 -13.76 13.86 -7.01
C THR A 81 -14.07 15.32 -7.38
N PRO A 82 -13.10 16.18 -7.76
CA PRO A 82 -13.39 17.54 -8.24
C PRO A 82 -14.24 17.62 -9.52
N TYR A 83 -14.30 16.53 -10.31
CA TYR A 83 -15.01 16.49 -11.60
C TYR A 83 -16.39 15.82 -11.52
N LEU A 84 -16.77 15.31 -10.34
CA LEU A 84 -18.04 14.62 -10.10
C LEU A 84 -19.04 15.48 -9.30
N LYS A 85 -18.76 16.78 -9.14
CA LYS A 85 -19.68 17.77 -8.55
C LYS A 85 -20.38 18.59 -9.63
#